data_AF-A0A0Q9WQW8-F1
#
_entry.id   AF-A0A0Q9WQW8-F1
#
_cell.length_a   1.000
_cell.length_b   1.000
_cell.length_c   1.000
_cell.angle_alpha   90.00
_cell.angle_beta   90.00
_cell.angle_gamma   90.00
#
_symmetry.space_group_name_H-M   'P 1'
#
loop_
_entity.id
_entity.type
_entity.pdbx_description
1 polymer ?
#
loop_
_entity_poly.entity_id
_entity_poly.type
_entity_poly.pdbx_seq_one_letter_code
_entity_poly.pdbx_strand_id
1 'polypeptide(L)'
;MHANVTSDRGGGGGSWRLPPDETLQVQDPKQKDQDLDLDEGHNWRSIIFSLLVISFVIAGIITAIYLLGYVDELLYWSGRRMILDEYLQGELTPTRLQPSWVTTKKYVFQADDGGLAILDTTTNSINILVTNHTIRQLNVHGYQCSHDLKYVLFRHNVKKIFQKSFTAFYTIYDIENDHHMPVKLKDSYKVQRTRLQYAAWLGNSSSIIIVADNDIFLRQSPSIEEDVRITATGHENIIYNGVPDWLYQ
;
A
#
# COMPACT_ATOMS: atom_id res chain seq x y z
N MET A 1 14.65 -14.74 59.48
CA MET A 1 14.64 -15.34 60.83
C MET A 1 13.42 -14.80 61.57
N HIS A 2 12.70 -15.72 62.18
CA HIS A 2 11.46 -15.51 62.93
C HIS A 2 11.61 -14.46 64.03
N ALA A 3 10.55 -13.68 64.23
CA ALA A 3 10.04 -13.37 65.56
C ALA A 3 8.57 -12.96 65.44
N ASN A 4 7.71 -13.78 66.05
CA ASN A 4 6.31 -13.51 66.33
C ASN A 4 6.21 -12.89 67.73
N VAL A 5 4.96 -12.62 68.14
CA VAL A 5 4.48 -12.28 69.50
C VAL A 5 4.72 -10.81 69.92
N THR A 6 3.82 -10.02 70.52
CA THR A 6 2.66 -10.20 71.43
C THR A 6 1.71 -8.97 71.32
N SER A 7 0.37 -9.14 71.33
CA SER A 7 -0.58 -8.84 72.44
C SER A 7 -1.13 -7.40 72.58
N ASP A 8 -2.45 -7.24 72.46
CA ASP A 8 -3.35 -6.75 73.54
C ASP A 8 -4.82 -6.87 73.05
N ARG A 9 -5.78 -7.56 73.69
CA ARG A 9 -6.41 -7.56 75.04
C ARG A 9 -7.57 -6.56 75.19
N GLY A 10 -8.68 -7.11 75.68
CA GLY A 10 -9.85 -6.43 76.28
C GLY A 10 -11.04 -6.36 75.33
N GLY A 11 -12.22 -6.92 75.57
CA GLY A 11 -12.96 -7.37 76.75
C GLY A 11 -14.45 -7.19 76.35
N GLY A 12 -15.49 -7.86 76.84
CA GLY A 12 -15.74 -8.87 77.85
C GLY A 12 -17.25 -9.20 77.80
N GLY A 13 -17.66 -10.31 78.42
CA GLY A 13 -19.05 -10.71 78.67
C GLY A 13 -19.65 -11.64 77.60
N GLY A 14 -19.95 -12.93 77.82
CA GLY A 14 -20.06 -13.74 79.02
C GLY A 14 -21.46 -14.36 79.09
N SER A 15 -21.60 -15.67 78.82
CA SER A 15 -22.78 -16.53 79.08
C SER A 15 -22.73 -17.76 78.15
N TRP A 16 -22.79 -19.04 78.53
CA TRP A 16 -22.82 -19.81 79.78
C TRP A 16 -22.33 -21.23 79.37
N ARG A 17 -21.61 -21.96 80.24
CA ARG A 17 -21.16 -23.34 79.98
C ARG A 17 -21.97 -24.36 80.78
N LEU A 18 -22.18 -25.52 80.13
CA LEU A 18 -22.58 -26.86 80.62
C LEU A 18 -21.82 -27.26 81.92
N PRO A 19 -22.27 -28.21 82.78
CA PRO A 19 -22.54 -29.63 82.43
C PRO A 19 -23.55 -30.35 83.36
N PRO A 20 -23.44 -31.67 83.63
CA PRO A 20 -24.20 -32.78 83.05
C PRO A 20 -25.21 -33.40 84.04
N ASP A 21 -25.97 -34.42 83.64
CA ASP A 21 -26.24 -35.54 84.55
C ASP A 21 -26.66 -36.81 83.81
N GLU A 22 -26.07 -37.90 84.26
CA GLU A 22 -26.33 -39.29 83.93
C GLU A 22 -27.71 -39.73 84.43
N THR A 23 -28.43 -40.54 83.64
CA THR A 23 -29.09 -41.72 84.23
C THR A 23 -28.96 -42.89 83.26
N LEU A 24 -28.13 -43.85 83.66
CA LEU A 24 -28.09 -45.22 83.18
C LEU A 24 -29.47 -45.88 83.28
N GLN A 25 -29.87 -46.62 82.25
CA GLN A 25 -30.56 -47.90 82.43
C GLN A 25 -30.30 -48.85 81.27
N VAL A 26 -30.17 -50.12 81.66
CA VAL A 26 -29.55 -51.27 80.99
C VAL A 26 -30.64 -52.31 80.71
N GLN A 27 -30.59 -52.96 79.53
CA GLN A 27 -31.21 -54.25 79.12
C GLN A 27 -32.76 -54.40 79.27
N ASP A 28 -33.52 -55.11 78.43
CA ASP A 28 -33.30 -56.29 77.60
C ASP A 28 -34.23 -56.31 76.35
N PRO A 29 -34.01 -57.20 75.38
CA PRO A 29 -34.66 -57.19 74.07
C PRO A 29 -35.89 -58.12 73.95
N LYS A 30 -36.65 -57.86 72.87
CA LYS A 30 -37.37 -58.83 72.02
C LYS A 30 -38.82 -59.18 72.41
N GLN A 31 -39.76 -58.66 71.62
CA GLN A 31 -40.76 -59.52 70.99
C GLN A 31 -41.16 -59.00 69.61
N LYS A 32 -41.16 -59.93 68.66
CA LYS A 32 -41.48 -59.82 67.24
C LYS A 32 -43.00 -59.79 67.06
N ASP A 33 -43.53 -58.90 66.23
CA ASP A 33 -44.34 -59.13 65.01
C ASP A 33 -45.19 -57.83 64.86
N GLN A 34 -45.60 -57.25 63.75
CA GLN A 34 -45.57 -57.52 62.31
C GLN A 34 -45.98 -56.19 61.63
N ASP A 35 -45.43 -55.93 60.45
CA ASP A 35 -46.06 -55.23 59.31
C ASP A 35 -46.19 -53.68 59.21
N LEU A 36 -45.52 -53.18 58.14
CA LEU A 36 -45.99 -52.24 57.11
C LEU A 36 -46.07 -50.72 57.42
N ASP A 37 -45.11 -49.96 56.89
CA ASP A 37 -45.21 -49.20 55.62
C ASP A 37 -44.44 -47.84 55.60
N LEU A 38 -43.47 -47.81 54.69
CA LEU A 38 -43.16 -46.75 53.71
C LEU A 38 -42.53 -45.40 54.11
N ASP A 39 -41.31 -45.27 53.55
CA ASP A 39 -40.73 -44.09 52.87
C ASP A 39 -39.82 -43.16 53.70
N GLU A 40 -38.53 -43.50 53.70
CA GLU A 40 -37.45 -42.51 53.66
C GLU A 40 -37.67 -41.63 52.42
N GLY A 41 -38.40 -40.53 52.62
CA GLY A 41 -38.71 -39.54 51.59
C GLY A 41 -37.43 -39.03 50.93
N HIS A 42 -37.07 -39.63 49.80
CA HIS A 42 -35.98 -39.25 48.94
C HIS A 42 -36.07 -37.73 48.68
N ASN A 43 -35.00 -36.96 48.89
CA ASN A 43 -35.02 -35.51 48.66
C ASN A 43 -34.95 -35.16 47.15
N TRP A 44 -35.65 -35.94 46.31
CA TRP A 44 -35.67 -35.82 44.85
C TRP A 44 -36.10 -34.42 44.41
N ARG A 45 -37.05 -33.82 45.13
CA ARG A 45 -37.52 -32.46 44.85
C ARG A 45 -36.39 -31.44 44.97
N SER A 46 -35.55 -31.51 46.01
CA SER A 46 -34.43 -30.59 46.21
C SER A 46 -33.32 -30.78 45.17
N ILE A 47 -33.08 -32.03 44.74
CA ILE A 47 -32.09 -32.37 43.70
C ILE A 47 -32.55 -31.89 42.33
N ILE A 48 -33.86 -31.97 42.05
CA ILE A 48 -34.43 -31.45 40.81
C ILE A 48 -34.33 -29.92 40.76
N PHE A 49 -34.61 -29.23 41.87
CA PHE A 49 -34.47 -27.77 41.93
C PHE A 49 -33.02 -27.31 41.74
N SER A 50 -32.03 -28.01 42.31
CA SER A 50 -30.61 -27.64 42.12
C SER A 50 -30.13 -27.89 40.68
N LEU A 51 -30.52 -29.00 40.06
CA LEU A 51 -30.21 -29.27 38.64
C LEU A 51 -30.84 -28.25 37.69
N LEU A 52 -32.06 -27.79 37.98
CA LEU A 52 -32.75 -26.76 37.18
C LEU A 52 -31.99 -25.43 37.26
N VAL A 53 -31.57 -25.01 38.45
CA VAL A 53 -30.81 -23.77 38.63
C VAL A 53 -29.46 -23.83 37.92
N ILE A 54 -28.75 -24.96 38.01
CA ILE A 54 -27.47 -25.16 37.31
C ILE A 54 -27.70 -25.11 35.78
N SER A 55 -28.74 -25.76 35.27
CA SER A 55 -29.11 -25.70 33.85
C SER A 55 -29.39 -24.27 33.39
N PHE A 56 -30.09 -23.49 34.20
CA PHE A 56 -30.37 -22.08 33.91
C PHE A 56 -29.11 -21.22 33.88
N VAL A 57 -28.16 -21.43 34.81
CA VAL A 57 -26.87 -20.73 34.81
C VAL A 57 -26.03 -21.11 33.60
N ILE A 58 -25.96 -22.40 33.25
CA ILE A 58 -25.25 -22.88 32.06
C ILE A 58 -25.87 -22.28 30.79
N ALA A 59 -27.20 -22.29 30.68
CA ALA A 59 -27.89 -21.63 29.58
C ALA A 59 -27.55 -20.14 29.53
N GLY A 60 -27.55 -19.44 30.66
CA GLY A 60 -27.14 -18.04 30.76
C GLY A 60 -25.70 -17.80 30.28
N ILE A 61 -24.75 -18.66 30.65
CA ILE A 61 -23.36 -18.58 30.20
C ILE A 61 -23.26 -18.83 28.70
N ILE A 62 -23.93 -19.85 28.16
CA ILE A 62 -23.95 -20.13 26.72
C ILE A 62 -24.56 -18.96 25.95
N THR A 63 -25.66 -18.41 26.45
CA THR A 63 -26.34 -17.26 25.84
C THR A 63 -25.46 -16.01 25.89
N ALA A 64 -24.72 -15.81 26.99
CA ALA A 64 -23.75 -14.73 27.12
C ALA A 64 -22.52 -14.94 26.22
N ILE A 65 -22.00 -16.15 26.06
CA ILE A 65 -20.93 -16.45 25.09
C ILE A 65 -21.43 -16.23 23.67
N TYR A 66 -22.67 -16.61 23.35
CA TYR A 66 -23.23 -16.41 22.03
C TYR A 66 -23.48 -14.91 21.73
N LEU A 67 -23.96 -14.14 22.72
CA LEU A 67 -24.20 -12.70 22.59
C LEU A 67 -22.92 -11.87 22.65
N LEU A 68 -21.94 -12.24 23.47
CA LEU A 68 -20.73 -11.46 23.78
C LEU A 68 -19.49 -11.97 23.04
N GLY A 69 -19.47 -13.24 22.64
CA GLY A 69 -18.40 -13.88 21.86
C GLY A 69 -18.46 -13.56 20.37
N TYR A 70 -19.48 -12.83 19.90
CA TYR A 70 -19.49 -12.18 18.59
C TYR A 70 -18.94 -10.75 18.69
N VAL A 71 -17.82 -10.60 19.39
CA VAL A 71 -17.06 -9.35 19.42
C VAL A 71 -15.68 -9.71 18.89
N ASP A 72 -15.46 -9.28 17.64
CA ASP A 72 -14.15 -8.94 17.07
C ASP A 72 -13.33 -9.99 16.29
N GLU A 73 -13.97 -10.80 15.43
CA GLU A 73 -13.25 -11.27 14.22
C GLU A 73 -13.13 -10.18 13.15
N LEU A 74 -14.02 -9.18 13.15
CA LEU A 74 -13.97 -8.06 12.19
C LEU A 74 -12.88 -7.02 12.52
N LEU A 75 -12.31 -7.07 13.71
CA LEU A 75 -11.24 -6.17 14.18
C LEU A 75 -9.83 -6.79 14.07
N TYR A 76 -9.73 -8.09 13.78
CA TYR A 76 -8.47 -8.79 13.50
C TYR A 76 -8.06 -8.60 12.03
N TRP A 77 -7.73 -7.36 11.66
CA TRP A 77 -7.25 -7.00 10.31
C TRP A 77 -8.21 -7.36 9.17
N SER A 78 -9.21 -6.51 8.94
CA SER A 78 -9.90 -6.42 7.64
C SER A 78 -8.95 -5.85 6.56
N GLY A 79 -7.96 -6.64 6.15
CA GLY A 79 -7.03 -6.29 5.08
C GLY A 79 -6.50 -7.55 4.42
N ARG A 80 -6.57 -7.61 3.09
CA ARG A 80 -5.89 -8.65 2.31
C ARG A 80 -4.38 -8.53 2.58
N ARG A 81 -3.72 -9.64 2.93
CA ARG A 81 -2.26 -9.67 3.07
C ARG A 81 -1.61 -9.45 1.70
N MET A 82 -0.49 -8.73 1.67
CA MET A 82 0.29 -8.49 0.46
C MET A 82 0.74 -9.83 -0.13
N ILE A 83 0.48 -10.04 -1.43
CA ILE A 83 0.90 -11.24 -2.13
C ILE A 83 2.15 -10.90 -2.94
N LEU A 84 3.15 -11.78 -2.91
CA LEU A 84 4.40 -11.58 -3.66
C LEU A 84 4.14 -11.37 -5.16
N ASP A 85 3.15 -12.08 -5.71
CA ASP A 85 2.75 -11.95 -7.11
C ASP A 85 2.27 -10.53 -7.45
N GLU A 86 1.51 -9.86 -6.58
CA GLU A 86 1.08 -8.45 -6.78
C GLU A 86 2.28 -7.50 -6.81
N TYR A 87 3.34 -7.81 -6.06
CA TYR A 87 4.58 -7.05 -6.07
C TYR A 87 5.37 -7.30 -7.36
N LEU A 88 5.48 -8.56 -7.78
CA LEU A 88 6.19 -8.93 -9.01
C LEU A 88 5.50 -8.40 -10.27
N GLN A 89 4.17 -8.31 -10.27
CA GLN A 89 3.38 -7.70 -11.32
C GLN A 89 3.45 -6.16 -11.31
N GLY A 90 3.95 -5.57 -10.22
CA GLY A 90 4.12 -4.13 -10.07
C GLY A 90 2.80 -3.38 -9.79
N GLU A 91 1.71 -4.09 -9.48
CA GLU A 91 0.40 -3.49 -9.17
C GLU A 91 0.46 -2.59 -7.92
N LEU A 92 1.42 -2.88 -7.04
CA LEU A 92 1.65 -2.15 -5.79
C LEU A 92 2.45 -0.86 -5.96
N THR A 93 3.10 -0.66 -7.11
CA THR A 93 3.92 0.54 -7.37
C THR A 93 3.28 1.39 -8.46
N PRO A 94 2.71 2.57 -8.13
CA PRO A 94 2.11 3.41 -9.15
C PRO A 94 3.18 3.94 -10.10
N THR A 95 3.00 3.72 -11.40
CA THR A 95 3.88 4.22 -12.45
C THR A 95 3.53 5.67 -12.76
N ARG A 96 3.99 6.61 -11.91
CA ARG A 96 3.86 8.04 -12.17
C ARG A 96 5.03 8.57 -12.99
N LEU A 97 4.74 9.48 -13.91
CA LEU A 97 5.76 10.24 -14.61
C LEU A 97 6.46 11.18 -13.62
N GLN A 98 7.78 11.26 -13.73
CA GLN A 98 8.59 12.10 -12.85
C GLN A 98 8.21 13.58 -13.06
N PRO A 99 7.88 14.33 -12.00
CA PRO A 99 7.60 15.75 -12.14
C PRO A 99 8.89 16.53 -12.40
N SER A 100 8.78 17.69 -13.04
CA SER A 100 9.94 18.50 -13.40
C SER A 100 9.63 20.00 -13.36
N TRP A 101 10.64 20.78 -12.96
CA TRP A 101 10.61 22.23 -13.05
C TRP A 101 11.00 22.66 -14.46
N VAL A 102 10.13 23.43 -15.12
CA VAL A 102 10.43 24.03 -16.43
C VAL A 102 11.04 25.42 -16.26
N THR A 103 10.56 26.15 -15.26
CA THR A 103 11.08 27.46 -14.87
C THR A 103 10.94 27.59 -13.36
N THR A 104 11.60 28.57 -12.74
CA THR A 104 11.49 28.85 -11.29
C THR A 104 10.06 29.03 -10.80
N LYS A 105 9.14 29.41 -11.70
CA LYS A 105 7.73 29.67 -11.37
C LYS A 105 6.77 28.56 -11.81
N LYS A 106 7.21 27.68 -12.72
CA LYS A 106 6.34 26.76 -13.44
C LYS A 106 6.78 25.32 -13.19
N TYR A 107 5.90 24.56 -12.56
CA TYR A 107 6.13 23.17 -12.17
C TYR A 107 5.19 22.25 -12.92
N VAL A 108 5.74 21.22 -13.57
CA VAL A 108 4.94 20.24 -14.31
C VAL A 108 4.92 18.92 -13.56
N PHE A 109 3.74 18.35 -13.41
CA PHE A 109 3.53 17.10 -12.70
C PHE A 109 2.38 16.30 -13.33
N GLN A 110 2.33 15.01 -13.02
CA GLN A 110 1.20 14.17 -13.41
C GLN A 110 0.06 14.34 -12.41
N ALA A 111 -1.08 14.83 -12.88
CA ALA A 111 -2.28 15.01 -12.08
C ALA A 111 -2.99 13.67 -11.83
N ASP A 112 -3.95 13.67 -10.90
CA ASP A 112 -4.65 12.43 -10.48
C ASP A 112 -5.57 11.87 -11.56
N ASP A 113 -5.95 12.69 -12.55
CA ASP A 113 -6.64 12.25 -13.76
C ASP A 113 -5.72 11.45 -14.72
N GLY A 114 -4.42 11.42 -14.45
CA GLY A 114 -3.37 10.79 -15.25
C GLY A 114 -2.76 11.69 -16.33
N GLY A 115 -3.28 12.91 -16.52
CA GLY A 115 -2.78 13.93 -17.43
C GLY A 115 -1.52 14.64 -16.91
N LEU A 116 -0.88 15.45 -17.75
CA LEU A 116 0.15 16.39 -17.29
C LEU A 116 -0.49 17.74 -17.03
N ALA A 117 -0.27 18.26 -15.82
CA ALA A 117 -0.71 19.57 -15.40
C ALA A 117 0.49 20.46 -15.08
N ILE A 118 0.29 21.76 -15.18
CA ILE A 118 1.24 22.79 -14.81
C ILE A 118 0.71 23.62 -13.66
N LEU A 119 1.52 23.77 -12.63
CA LEU A 119 1.30 24.68 -11.52
C LEU A 119 2.10 25.96 -11.77
N ASP A 120 1.40 27.08 -11.86
CA ASP A 120 2.03 28.39 -11.74
C ASP A 120 2.07 28.81 -10.27
N THR A 121 3.27 28.89 -9.73
CA THR A 121 3.51 29.25 -8.32
C THR A 121 3.19 30.71 -7.99
N THR A 122 3.07 31.59 -8.99
CA THR A 122 2.79 33.02 -8.77
C THR A 122 1.31 33.29 -8.55
N THR A 123 0.47 32.66 -9.35
CA THR A 123 -1.00 32.78 -9.29
C THR A 123 -1.65 31.64 -8.51
N ASN A 124 -0.87 30.62 -8.15
CA ASN A 124 -1.34 29.36 -7.56
C ASN A 124 -2.43 28.68 -8.40
N SER A 125 -2.34 28.81 -9.73
CA SER A 125 -3.29 28.23 -10.68
C SER A 125 -2.73 26.97 -11.30
N ILE A 126 -3.57 25.94 -11.43
CA ILE A 126 -3.24 24.68 -12.09
C ILE A 126 -3.95 24.64 -13.44
N ASN A 127 -3.19 24.46 -14.52
CA ASN A 127 -3.71 24.29 -15.87
C ASN A 127 -3.32 22.92 -16.43
N ILE A 128 -4.16 22.34 -17.27
CA ILE A 128 -3.86 21.07 -17.94
C ILE A 128 -3.00 21.36 -19.17
N LEU A 129 -1.87 20.67 -19.32
CA LEU A 129 -1.01 20.74 -20.50
C LEU A 129 -1.31 19.61 -21.49
N VAL A 130 -1.53 18.40 -20.97
CA VAL A 130 -1.66 17.19 -21.79
C VAL A 130 -2.71 16.30 -21.16
N THR A 131 -3.65 15.81 -21.95
CA THR A 131 -4.71 14.92 -21.47
C THR A 131 -4.20 13.49 -21.23
N ASN A 132 -4.83 12.76 -20.31
CA ASN A 132 -4.50 11.35 -20.04
C ASN A 132 -4.62 10.46 -21.30
N HIS A 133 -5.53 10.80 -22.22
CA HIS A 133 -5.73 10.03 -23.45
C HIS A 133 -4.44 9.94 -24.29
N THR A 134 -3.78 11.07 -24.52
CA THR A 134 -2.54 11.12 -25.31
C THR A 134 -1.38 10.37 -24.64
N ILE A 135 -1.26 10.50 -23.30
CA ILE A 135 -0.23 9.82 -22.50
C ILE A 135 -0.38 8.30 -22.59
N ARG A 136 -1.61 7.80 -22.48
CA ARG A 136 -1.92 6.36 -22.60
C ARG A 136 -1.76 5.86 -24.03
N GLN A 137 -2.19 6.63 -25.03
CA GLN A 137 -2.09 6.26 -26.44
C GLN A 137 -0.64 6.05 -26.87
N LEU A 138 0.29 6.89 -26.41
CA LEU A 138 1.71 6.76 -26.71
C LEU A 138 2.47 5.83 -25.74
N ASN A 139 1.84 5.41 -24.63
CA ASN A 139 2.50 4.70 -23.53
C ASN A 139 3.80 5.40 -23.09
N VAL A 140 3.65 6.66 -22.68
CA VAL A 140 4.77 7.54 -22.33
C VAL A 140 5.47 7.05 -21.06
N HIS A 141 6.80 6.92 -21.12
CA HIS A 141 7.65 6.57 -19.97
C HIS A 141 8.44 7.76 -19.41
N GLY A 142 8.44 8.89 -20.12
CA GLY A 142 9.10 10.11 -19.68
C GLY A 142 8.74 11.27 -20.60
N TYR A 143 8.85 12.48 -20.09
CA TYR A 143 8.57 13.68 -20.84
C TYR A 143 9.59 14.77 -20.51
N GLN A 144 9.75 15.71 -21.43
CA GLN A 144 10.47 16.95 -21.19
C GLN A 144 9.72 18.08 -21.88
N CYS A 145 9.42 19.14 -21.15
CA CYS A 145 8.75 20.31 -21.71
C CYS A 145 9.77 21.27 -22.32
N SER A 146 9.36 21.94 -23.39
CA SER A 146 10.04 23.14 -23.91
C SER A 146 9.97 24.29 -22.91
N HIS A 147 10.90 25.23 -22.99
CA HIS A 147 10.97 26.37 -22.08
C HIS A 147 9.74 27.30 -22.18
N ASP A 148 9.19 27.46 -23.38
CA ASP A 148 7.99 28.25 -23.67
C ASP A 148 6.68 27.49 -23.39
N LEU A 149 6.75 26.19 -23.08
CA LEU A 149 5.62 25.30 -22.82
C LEU A 149 4.65 25.17 -23.99
N LYS A 150 5.12 25.38 -25.23
CA LYS A 150 4.33 25.11 -26.43
C LYS A 150 4.43 23.66 -26.88
N TYR A 151 5.59 23.06 -26.61
CA TYR A 151 5.90 21.70 -27.01
C TYR A 151 6.26 20.81 -25.83
N VAL A 152 5.86 19.54 -25.90
CA VAL A 152 6.28 18.49 -24.97
C VAL A 152 6.96 17.38 -25.76
N LEU A 153 8.17 17.01 -25.35
CA LEU A 153 8.89 15.88 -25.91
C LEU A 153 8.54 14.64 -25.09
N PHE A 154 7.81 13.71 -25.69
CA PHE A 154 7.52 12.41 -25.10
C PHE A 154 8.56 11.37 -25.46
N ARG A 155 8.91 10.54 -24.50
CA ARG A 155 9.74 9.36 -24.63
C ARG A 155 8.88 8.12 -24.40
N HIS A 156 8.80 7.23 -25.38
CA HIS A 156 8.02 5.99 -25.32
C HIS A 156 8.76 4.80 -25.92
N ASN A 157 8.22 3.60 -25.69
CA ASN A 157 8.79 2.33 -26.13
C ASN A 157 10.29 2.20 -25.80
N VAL A 158 10.62 2.42 -24.52
CA VAL A 158 12.01 2.46 -24.03
C VAL A 158 12.58 1.05 -23.99
N LYS A 159 13.74 0.85 -24.62
CA LYS A 159 14.52 -0.39 -24.57
C LYS A 159 15.82 -0.09 -23.85
N LYS A 160 15.99 -0.66 -22.65
CA LYS A 160 17.23 -0.56 -21.89
C LYS A 160 18.36 -1.30 -22.63
N ILE A 161 19.53 -0.68 -22.67
CA ILE A 161 20.77 -1.30 -23.18
C ILE A 161 21.61 -1.69 -21.98
N PHE A 162 21.83 -0.73 -21.08
CA PHE A 162 22.58 -0.92 -19.85
C PHE A 162 21.77 -0.41 -18.64
N GLN A 163 22.43 -0.03 -17.53
CA GLN A 163 21.77 0.41 -16.31
C GLN A 163 21.06 1.76 -16.48
N LYS A 164 21.75 2.75 -17.07
CA LYS A 164 21.20 4.08 -17.34
C LYS A 164 21.03 4.36 -18.83
N SER A 165 21.79 3.69 -19.70
CA SER A 165 21.67 3.85 -21.15
C SER A 165 20.49 3.08 -21.72
N PHE A 166 19.71 3.73 -22.58
CA PHE A 166 18.55 3.16 -23.24
C PHE A 166 18.42 3.74 -24.65
N THR A 167 17.60 3.11 -25.48
CA THR A 167 17.09 3.70 -26.72
C THR A 167 15.58 3.82 -26.63
N ALA A 168 15.01 4.84 -27.25
CA ALA A 168 13.57 5.07 -27.20
C ALA A 168 13.07 5.70 -28.51
N PHE A 169 11.76 5.70 -28.68
CA PHE A 169 11.11 6.57 -29.65
C PHE A 169 10.73 7.88 -28.98
N TYR A 170 10.91 8.96 -29.73
CA TYR A 170 10.56 10.29 -29.27
C TYR A 170 9.48 10.88 -30.16
N THR A 171 8.52 11.57 -29.55
CA THR A 171 7.44 12.26 -30.24
C THR A 171 7.29 13.63 -29.61
N ILE A 172 7.37 14.66 -30.44
CA ILE A 172 7.06 16.02 -30.01
C ILE A 172 5.55 16.19 -30.11
N TYR A 173 4.97 16.77 -29.07
CA TYR A 173 3.57 17.09 -28.99
C TYR A 173 3.41 18.60 -28.94
N ASP A 174 2.66 19.14 -29.90
CA ASP A 174 2.25 20.53 -29.93
C ASP A 174 0.98 20.69 -29.09
N ILE A 175 1.07 21.48 -28.03
CA ILE A 175 -0.03 21.70 -27.08
C ILE A 175 -1.14 22.57 -27.70
N GLU A 176 -0.80 23.52 -28.57
CA GLU A 176 -1.78 24.44 -29.16
C GLU A 176 -2.63 23.75 -30.23
N ASN A 177 -2.01 22.90 -31.04
CA ASN A 177 -2.65 22.24 -32.19
C ASN A 177 -3.05 20.77 -31.93
N ASP A 178 -2.80 20.24 -30.73
CA ASP A 178 -2.99 18.82 -30.38
C ASP A 178 -2.34 17.87 -31.39
N HIS A 179 -1.14 18.23 -31.87
CA HIS A 179 -0.49 17.57 -32.99
C HIS A 179 0.71 16.73 -32.55
N HIS A 180 0.78 15.48 -33.03
CA HIS A 180 1.87 14.55 -32.74
C HIS A 180 2.88 14.48 -33.87
N MET A 181 4.12 14.84 -33.57
CA MET A 181 5.23 14.86 -34.52
C MET A 181 6.31 13.86 -34.11
N PRO A 182 6.40 12.69 -34.76
CA PRO A 182 7.44 11.72 -34.43
C PRO A 182 8.81 12.27 -34.80
N VAL A 183 9.77 12.20 -33.86
CA VAL A 183 11.15 12.58 -34.15
C VAL A 183 11.79 11.47 -34.98
N LYS A 184 12.10 11.78 -36.24
CA LYS A 184 12.76 10.89 -37.18
C LYS A 184 13.93 11.61 -37.82
N LEU A 185 15.01 10.88 -38.09
CA LEU A 185 16.15 11.42 -38.81
C LEU A 185 15.87 11.38 -40.32
N LYS A 186 16.26 12.42 -41.05
CA LYS A 186 16.00 12.55 -42.51
C LYS A 186 16.59 11.39 -43.34
N ASP A 187 17.74 10.87 -42.92
CA ASP A 187 18.44 9.76 -43.59
C ASP A 187 17.85 8.38 -43.26
N SER A 188 16.93 8.31 -42.30
CA SER A 188 16.22 7.08 -41.99
C SER A 188 15.15 6.84 -43.04
N TYR A 189 15.16 5.67 -43.70
CA TYR A 189 14.13 5.27 -44.64
C TYR A 189 12.75 5.60 -44.07
N LYS A 190 11.96 6.44 -44.78
CA LYS A 190 10.68 7.03 -44.33
C LYS A 190 9.69 6.06 -43.66
N VAL A 191 9.87 4.76 -43.91
CA VAL A 191 9.06 3.64 -43.43
C VAL A 191 9.41 3.21 -41.99
N GLN A 192 10.64 3.42 -41.50
CA GLN A 192 11.02 3.03 -40.14
C GLN A 192 11.14 4.23 -39.19
N ARG A 193 10.55 4.09 -38.00
CA ARG A 193 10.82 5.02 -36.89
C ARG A 193 12.25 4.77 -36.43
N THR A 194 13.09 5.80 -36.47
CA THR A 194 14.46 5.73 -35.94
C THR A 194 14.40 5.63 -34.42
N ARG A 195 15.06 4.63 -33.84
CA ARG A 195 15.27 4.59 -32.39
C ARG A 195 16.41 5.52 -32.06
N LEU A 196 16.17 6.44 -31.13
CA LEU A 196 17.16 7.43 -30.72
C LEU A 196 17.76 7.02 -29.37
N GLN A 197 19.04 7.31 -29.19
CA GLN A 197 19.74 7.07 -27.92
C GLN A 197 19.36 8.18 -26.92
N TYR A 198 19.29 9.41 -27.39
CA TYR A 198 18.92 10.56 -26.56
C TYR A 198 18.22 11.64 -27.39
N ALA A 199 17.28 12.35 -26.77
CA ALA A 199 16.73 13.58 -27.32
C ALA A 199 16.31 14.52 -26.19
N ALA A 200 16.61 15.80 -26.33
CA ALA A 200 16.28 16.83 -25.34
C ALA A 200 16.14 18.21 -25.95
N TRP A 201 15.42 19.11 -25.27
CA TRP A 201 15.35 20.52 -25.64
C TRP A 201 16.66 21.23 -25.33
N LEU A 202 17.06 22.16 -26.20
CA LEU A 202 18.28 22.95 -26.07
C LEU A 202 17.99 24.25 -25.29
N GLY A 203 18.27 24.24 -23.99
CA GLY A 203 18.20 25.42 -23.13
C GLY A 203 16.83 26.12 -23.17
N ASN A 204 16.84 27.43 -23.46
CA ASN A 204 15.64 28.26 -23.53
C ASN A 204 15.03 28.35 -24.93
N SER A 205 15.49 27.54 -25.88
CA SER A 205 15.02 27.54 -27.27
C SER A 205 14.05 26.39 -27.53
N SER A 206 13.36 26.45 -28.66
CA SER A 206 12.59 25.32 -29.22
C SER A 206 13.47 24.36 -30.03
N SER A 207 14.79 24.52 -30.04
CA SER A 207 15.69 23.61 -30.74
C SER A 207 15.86 22.31 -29.95
N ILE A 208 16.13 21.22 -30.65
CA ILE A 208 16.23 19.88 -30.08
C ILE A 208 17.59 19.30 -30.43
N ILE A 209 18.28 18.76 -29.43
CA ILE A 209 19.46 17.93 -29.64
C ILE A 209 19.02 16.47 -29.69
N ILE A 210 19.53 15.74 -30.67
CA ILE A 210 19.21 14.35 -30.94
C ILE A 210 20.52 13.58 -31.02
N VAL A 211 20.58 12.41 -30.38
CA VAL A 211 21.71 11.49 -30.53
C VAL A 211 21.20 10.19 -31.16
N ALA A 212 21.76 9.89 -32.34
CA ALA A 212 21.47 8.69 -33.11
C ALA A 212 22.78 8.12 -33.64
N ASP A 213 22.92 6.81 -33.66
CA ASP A 213 24.12 6.12 -34.17
C ASP A 213 25.45 6.69 -33.61
N ASN A 214 25.45 7.04 -32.31
CA ASN A 214 26.58 7.68 -31.61
C ASN A 214 27.02 9.05 -32.16
N ASP A 215 26.18 9.70 -32.97
CA ASP A 215 26.40 11.06 -33.45
C ASP A 215 25.32 12.03 -33.00
N ILE A 216 25.74 13.29 -32.86
CA ILE A 216 24.91 14.38 -32.38
C ILE A 216 24.34 15.14 -33.59
N PHE A 217 23.02 15.33 -33.55
CA PHE A 217 22.24 16.09 -34.51
C PHE A 217 21.52 17.22 -33.80
N LEU A 218 21.42 18.36 -34.47
CA LEU A 218 20.70 19.53 -34.01
C LEU A 218 19.54 19.81 -34.95
N ARG A 219 18.34 19.88 -34.39
CA ARG A 219 17.14 20.35 -35.07
C ARG A 219 16.79 21.74 -34.57
N GLN A 220 16.78 22.72 -35.46
CA GLN A 220 16.55 24.12 -35.07
C GLN A 220 15.11 24.38 -34.59
N SER A 221 14.13 23.70 -35.18
CA SER A 221 12.71 23.86 -34.85
C SER A 221 11.97 22.52 -34.93
N PRO A 222 10.98 22.26 -34.07
CA PRO A 222 10.17 21.04 -34.12
C PRO A 222 9.54 20.81 -35.49
N SER A 223 9.02 21.89 -36.10
CA SER A 223 8.31 21.93 -37.39
C SER A 223 9.19 21.67 -38.60
N ILE A 224 10.49 21.88 -38.48
CA ILE A 224 11.44 21.75 -39.59
C ILE A 224 12.14 20.40 -39.45
N GLU A 225 11.85 19.46 -40.34
CA GLU A 225 12.49 18.14 -40.39
C GLU A 225 13.92 18.17 -40.98
N GLU A 226 14.63 19.29 -40.81
CA GLU A 226 16.03 19.43 -41.22
C GLU A 226 16.95 19.33 -40.01
N ASP A 227 17.73 18.25 -39.98
CA ASP A 227 18.68 17.95 -38.94
C ASP A 227 20.09 18.33 -39.40
N VAL A 228 20.78 19.16 -38.61
CA VAL A 228 22.18 19.51 -38.82
C VAL A 228 23.03 18.54 -38.02
N ARG A 229 23.85 17.73 -38.70
CA ARG A 229 24.81 16.83 -38.05
C ARG A 229 25.97 17.65 -37.47
N ILE A 230 26.23 17.51 -36.17
CA ILE A 230 27.32 18.19 -35.46
C ILE A 230 28.58 17.31 -35.47
N THR A 231 28.44 16.01 -35.21
CA THR A 231 29.56 15.07 -35.18
C THR A 231 29.42 14.04 -36.28
N ALA A 232 30.55 13.62 -36.86
CA ALA A 232 30.59 12.61 -37.93
C ALA A 232 31.56 11.45 -37.63
N THR A 233 32.00 11.34 -36.38
CA THR A 233 32.98 10.35 -35.91
C THR A 233 32.33 9.20 -35.16
N GLY A 234 31.01 9.21 -35.00
CA GLY A 234 30.26 8.17 -34.31
C GLY A 234 30.55 6.80 -34.89
N HIS A 235 30.90 5.87 -34.01
CA HIS A 235 31.13 4.49 -34.38
C HIS A 235 30.58 3.57 -33.30
N GLU A 236 29.71 2.65 -33.70
CA GLU A 236 29.05 1.74 -32.77
C GLU A 236 30.10 0.97 -31.95
N ASN A 237 29.88 0.90 -30.64
CA ASN A 237 30.75 0.24 -29.65
C ASN A 237 32.20 0.72 -29.56
N ILE A 238 32.59 1.81 -30.23
CA ILE A 238 33.97 2.31 -30.22
C ILE A 238 34.01 3.80 -29.87
N ILE A 239 33.25 4.63 -30.59
CA ILE A 239 33.24 6.10 -30.41
C ILE A 239 31.81 6.54 -30.13
N TYR A 240 31.62 7.18 -28.98
CA TYR A 240 30.33 7.70 -28.52
C TYR A 240 30.38 9.22 -28.41
N ASN A 241 29.49 9.94 -29.10
CA ASN A 241 29.35 11.38 -28.97
C ASN A 241 28.04 11.72 -28.25
N GLY A 242 28.13 12.48 -27.15
CA GLY A 242 26.95 13.00 -26.43
C GLY A 242 26.19 11.98 -25.57
N VAL A 243 26.59 10.70 -25.59
CA VAL A 243 26.09 9.64 -24.70
C VAL A 243 27.27 8.90 -24.08
N PRO A 244 27.17 8.45 -22.82
CA PRO A 244 28.23 7.69 -22.18
C PRO A 244 28.30 6.26 -22.71
N ASP A 245 29.50 5.68 -22.66
CA ASP A 245 29.69 4.25 -22.84
C ASP A 245 29.23 3.46 -21.59
N TRP A 246 29.48 2.15 -21.57
CA TRP A 246 29.07 1.32 -20.44
C TRP A 246 29.76 1.69 -19.11
N LEU A 247 30.98 2.23 -19.15
CA LEU A 247 31.80 2.52 -17.98
C LEU A 247 31.46 3.89 -17.38
N TYR A 248 31.11 4.87 -18.22
CA TYR A 248 30.82 6.25 -17.81
C TYR A 248 29.35 6.53 -17.43
N GLN A 249 28.44 5.56 -17.59
CA GLN A 249 26.99 5.77 -17.46
C GLN A 249 26.45 6.03 -16.05
#